data_AF-A0A6S7I679-F1
#
_entry.id   AF-A0A6S7I679-F1
#
_cell.length_a   1.000
_cell.length_b   1.000
_cell.length_c   1.000
_cell.angle_alpha   90.00
_cell.angle_beta   90.00
_cell.angle_gamma   90.00
#
_symmetry.space_group_name_H-M   'P 1'
#
loop_
_entity.id
_entity.type
_entity.pdbx_description
1 polymer ?
#
loop_
_entity_poly.entity_id
_entity_poly.type
_entity_poly.pdbx_seq_one_letter_code
_entity_poly.pdbx_strand_id
1 'polypeptide(L)'
;MSGEKRIPMVQFIENEELAIGNEDKDSRRKLSQTSCSSDACFVNPLMSAIRRGKSFKKSFFKETKLEDSDMKETDDLRRNVFHYAVSRPDTLRKLLENAETETSVQEALNQADEEGETPIHRAAVIANIESLKILHEYDNSLMKLKTTIRNRSVLHLAVKSRSVVLVKFVLSKDLDLVNTVDSMSQSPLHYAAGLKQSSALELLISKGGDATITDENGQLPLHIAASKGLKNNVSLLLRENPDFVDVLDKSSRSPLLLASQNNFPTVVSYLLSKNADYEIQDKLGLTAFDWAVSSNFPAVVQVCLDTNVWKE
;
A
#
# COMPACT_ATOMS: atom_id res chain seq x y z
N MET A 1 -30.61 -33.90 32.62
CA MET A 1 -29.92 -32.61 32.85
C MET A 1 -28.71 -32.55 31.91
N SER A 2 -28.97 -32.29 30.63
CA SER A 2 -27.95 -32.09 29.60
C SER A 2 -27.48 -30.65 29.68
N GLY A 3 -26.28 -30.45 30.22
CA GLY A 3 -25.65 -29.13 30.29
C GLY A 3 -25.31 -28.64 28.90
N GLU A 4 -26.08 -27.68 28.40
CA GLU A 4 -25.70 -26.83 27.27
C GLU A 4 -24.41 -26.09 27.66
N LYS A 5 -23.26 -26.61 27.22
CA LYS A 5 -22.04 -25.81 27.17
C LYS A 5 -22.25 -24.76 26.09
N ARG A 6 -22.75 -23.58 26.49
CA ARG A 6 -22.63 -22.36 25.69
C ARG A 6 -21.16 -22.21 25.34
N ILE A 7 -20.85 -22.37 24.05
CA ILE A 7 -19.58 -21.92 23.49
C ILE A 7 -19.50 -20.44 23.87
N PRO A 8 -18.48 -19.99 24.60
CA PRO A 8 -18.36 -18.60 24.95
C PRO A 8 -18.35 -17.80 23.65
N MET A 9 -19.18 -16.74 23.58
CA MET A 9 -18.99 -15.68 22.59
C MET A 9 -17.54 -15.26 22.71
N VAL A 10 -16.69 -15.76 21.82
CA VAL A 10 -15.31 -15.34 21.74
C VAL A 10 -15.44 -13.87 21.35
N GLN A 11 -15.20 -13.02 22.35
CA GLN A 11 -14.98 -11.60 22.15
C GLN A 11 -14.09 -11.50 20.92
N PHE A 12 -14.61 -10.79 19.92
CA PHE A 12 -13.87 -10.37 18.75
C PHE A 12 -12.45 -10.06 19.21
N ILE A 13 -11.52 -10.93 18.85
CA ILE A 13 -10.16 -10.48 18.73
C ILE A 13 -10.28 -9.55 17.52
N GLU A 14 -10.51 -8.27 17.83
CA GLU A 14 -9.99 -7.15 17.06
C GLU A 14 -8.49 -7.42 16.91
N ASN A 15 -8.14 -8.39 16.07
CA ASN A 15 -6.84 -8.49 15.47
C ASN A 15 -6.84 -7.28 14.55
N GLU A 16 -6.35 -6.18 15.11
CA GLU A 16 -5.79 -5.01 14.48
C GLU A 16 -6.02 -5.05 12.97
N GLU A 17 -6.98 -4.22 12.55
CA GLU A 17 -7.17 -3.77 11.20
C GLU A 17 -5.99 -4.15 10.29
N LEU A 18 -6.17 -5.21 9.48
CA LEU A 18 -5.24 -5.52 8.39
C LEU A 18 -5.08 -4.25 7.54
N ALA A 19 -3.98 -3.54 7.83
CA ALA A 19 -3.75 -2.10 7.63
C ALA A 19 -3.49 -1.75 6.16
N ILE A 20 -4.43 -2.10 5.30
CA ILE A 20 -4.48 -1.73 3.88
C ILE A 20 -5.87 -1.16 3.52
N GLY A 21 -6.83 -1.14 4.46
CA GLY A 21 -8.24 -0.89 4.14
C GLY A 21 -8.92 0.36 4.73
N ASN A 22 -8.61 0.77 5.96
CA ASN A 22 -9.48 1.72 6.69
C ASN A 22 -8.92 3.13 6.93
N GLU A 23 -7.61 3.36 6.79
CA GLU A 23 -7.02 4.70 7.03
C GLU A 23 -7.25 5.71 5.87
N ASP A 24 -7.73 5.24 4.71
CA ASP A 24 -7.61 5.97 3.44
C ASP A 24 -8.70 7.02 3.16
N LYS A 25 -9.85 6.98 3.84
CA LYS A 25 -10.88 8.02 3.70
C LYS A 25 -10.55 9.27 4.49
N ASP A 26 -9.93 9.12 5.66
CA ASP A 26 -9.47 10.24 6.47
C ASP A 26 -8.15 10.83 5.98
N SER A 27 -7.26 10.00 5.42
CA SER A 27 -5.97 10.49 4.89
C SER A 27 -6.15 11.36 3.64
N ARG A 28 -7.05 11.00 2.71
CA ARG A 28 -7.36 11.86 1.54
C ARG A 28 -8.12 13.13 1.90
N ARG A 29 -9.01 13.10 2.89
CA ARG A 29 -9.67 14.31 3.41
C ARG A 29 -8.67 15.21 4.14
N LYS A 30 -7.76 14.65 4.96
CA LYS A 30 -6.66 15.39 5.60
C LYS A 30 -5.64 15.95 4.59
N LEU A 31 -5.32 15.24 3.50
CA LEU A 31 -4.43 15.74 2.43
C LEU A 31 -5.01 16.93 1.65
N SER A 32 -6.34 17.07 1.62
CA SER A 32 -7.03 18.24 1.04
C SER A 32 -7.43 19.31 2.08
N GLN A 33 -7.37 18.98 3.37
CA GLN A 33 -7.85 19.81 4.49
C GLN A 33 -6.94 19.72 5.73
N THR A 34 -5.63 19.83 5.58
CA THR A 34 -4.84 20.38 6.68
C THR A 34 -5.01 21.90 6.65
N SER A 35 -6.18 22.34 7.12
CA SER A 35 -6.36 23.71 7.58
C SER A 35 -5.42 23.91 8.78
N CYS A 36 -4.18 24.30 8.51
CA CYS A 36 -3.25 24.75 9.52
C CYS A 36 -3.74 26.12 10.01
N SER A 37 -4.68 26.09 10.96
CA SER A 37 -5.14 27.24 11.72
C SER A 37 -4.20 27.48 12.90
N SER A 38 -3.02 28.01 12.62
CA SER A 38 -2.21 28.76 13.58
C SER A 38 -1.04 29.41 12.86
N ASP A 39 -1.13 30.73 12.68
CA ASP A 39 -0.12 31.61 12.08
C ASP A 39 1.12 31.83 12.97
N ALA A 40 1.62 30.78 13.62
CA ALA A 40 2.83 30.86 14.45
C ALA A 40 3.59 29.53 14.49
N CYS A 41 4.08 29.08 13.34
CA CYS A 41 5.14 28.09 13.27
C CYS A 41 6.39 28.80 12.73
N PHE A 42 7.55 28.55 13.33
CA PHE A 42 8.87 29.00 12.85
C PHE A 42 9.19 28.31 11.51
N VAL A 43 8.48 28.69 10.46
CA VAL A 43 8.60 28.10 9.13
C VAL A 43 9.44 29.03 8.28
N ASN A 44 10.50 28.50 7.68
CA ASN A 44 11.31 29.19 6.70
C ASN A 44 10.41 29.98 5.73
N PRO A 45 10.69 31.26 5.43
CA PRO A 45 9.92 32.06 4.48
C PRO A 45 9.74 31.35 3.12
N LEU A 46 10.73 30.58 2.68
CA LEU A 46 10.71 29.75 1.47
C LEU A 46 9.65 28.64 1.57
N MET A 47 9.68 27.87 2.66
CA MET A 47 8.71 26.81 2.96
C MET A 47 7.27 27.32 2.96
N SER A 48 7.03 28.43 3.65
CA SER A 48 5.72 29.08 3.71
C SER A 48 5.25 29.56 2.32
N ALA A 49 6.17 30.06 1.48
CA ALA A 49 5.87 30.48 0.12
C ALA A 49 5.51 29.29 -0.81
N ILE A 50 6.21 28.16 -0.69
CA ILE A 50 5.90 26.93 -1.44
C ILE A 50 4.52 26.40 -1.01
N ARG A 51 4.26 26.34 0.29
CA ARG A 51 2.99 25.87 0.86
C ARG A 51 1.80 26.71 0.41
N ARG A 52 1.97 28.03 0.31
CA ARG A 52 0.96 28.97 -0.21
C ARG A 52 0.82 28.93 -1.75
N GLY A 53 1.59 28.09 -2.43
CA GLY A 53 1.49 27.87 -3.88
C GLY A 53 2.01 29.03 -4.72
N LYS A 54 2.89 29.89 -4.18
CA LYS A 54 3.50 30.97 -4.96
C LYS A 54 4.36 30.36 -6.06
N SER A 55 4.09 30.73 -7.31
CA SER A 55 4.99 30.42 -8.42
C SER A 55 6.23 31.29 -8.29
N PHE A 56 7.38 30.67 -8.01
CA PHE A 56 8.65 31.39 -7.96
C PHE A 56 9.04 31.88 -9.35
N LYS A 57 9.29 33.19 -9.47
CA LYS A 57 9.95 33.79 -10.64
C LYS A 57 11.46 33.64 -10.46
N LYS A 58 12.23 33.60 -11.56
CA LYS A 58 13.71 33.58 -11.50
C LYS A 58 14.30 34.75 -10.69
N SER A 59 13.57 35.86 -10.58
CA SER A 59 13.98 37.01 -9.75
C SER A 59 13.92 36.73 -8.25
N PHE A 60 12.99 35.88 -7.79
CA PHE A 60 12.84 35.56 -6.36
C PHE A 60 14.13 34.97 -5.80
N PHE A 61 14.70 33.96 -6.49
CA PHE A 61 15.96 33.31 -6.10
C PHE A 61 17.19 34.22 -6.20
N LYS A 62 17.12 35.34 -6.94
CA LYS A 62 18.20 36.35 -6.99
C LYS A 62 18.09 37.38 -5.86
N GLU A 63 16.87 37.67 -5.42
CA GLU A 63 16.58 38.66 -4.37
C GLU A 63 16.73 38.05 -2.98
N THR A 64 16.30 36.80 -2.79
CA THR A 64 16.56 36.02 -1.58
C THR A 64 17.80 35.17 -1.83
N LYS A 65 18.96 35.59 -1.32
CA LYS A 65 20.14 34.70 -1.24
C LYS A 65 19.73 33.50 -0.38
N LEU A 66 19.38 32.38 -1.00
CA LEU A 66 19.04 31.17 -0.28
C LEU A 66 20.32 30.55 0.23
N GLU A 67 20.44 30.40 1.54
CA GLU A 67 21.56 29.68 2.11
C GLU A 67 21.28 28.17 2.06
N ASP A 68 22.33 27.36 1.98
CA ASP A 68 22.20 25.90 2.01
C ASP A 68 21.49 25.38 3.27
N SER A 69 21.51 26.17 4.35
CA SER A 69 20.75 25.92 5.59
C SER A 69 19.24 25.95 5.36
N ASP A 70 18.74 26.86 4.51
CA ASP A 70 17.30 27.05 4.27
C ASP A 70 16.64 25.80 3.65
N MET A 71 17.41 25.00 2.90
CA MET A 71 16.92 23.80 2.24
C MET A 71 16.79 22.60 3.19
N LYS A 72 17.60 22.58 4.27
CA LYS A 72 17.66 21.51 5.27
C LYS A 72 16.74 21.76 6.46
N GLU A 73 16.29 22.99 6.64
CA GLU A 73 15.33 23.31 7.69
C GLU A 73 14.06 22.47 7.57
N THR A 74 13.66 21.89 8.70
CA THR A 74 12.46 21.08 8.80
C THR A 74 11.40 21.76 9.62
N ASP A 75 10.14 21.51 9.27
CA ASP A 75 9.01 21.83 10.13
C ASP A 75 8.84 20.83 11.29
N ASP A 76 7.76 21.00 12.06
CA ASP A 76 7.40 20.14 13.18
C ASP A 76 7.16 18.67 12.78
N LEU A 77 6.84 18.42 11.50
CA LEU A 77 6.65 17.08 10.92
C LEU A 77 7.94 16.52 10.29
N ARG A 78 9.09 17.15 10.57
CA ARG A 78 10.39 16.85 9.96
C ARG A 78 10.43 16.96 8.44
N ARG A 79 9.50 17.70 7.84
CA ARG A 79 9.45 17.92 6.39
C ARG A 79 10.31 19.10 6.01
N ASN A 80 11.10 18.93 4.96
CA ASN A 80 11.87 20.00 4.33
C ASN A 80 11.18 20.58 3.08
N VAL A 81 11.86 21.55 2.46
CA VAL A 81 11.46 22.27 1.24
C VAL A 81 11.01 21.35 0.12
N PHE A 82 11.73 20.24 -0.08
CA PHE A 82 11.46 19.31 -1.16
C PHE A 82 10.19 18.47 -0.94
N HIS A 83 9.85 18.12 0.30
CA HIS A 83 8.60 17.42 0.61
C HIS A 83 7.37 18.20 0.14
N TYR A 84 7.40 19.53 0.28
CA TYR A 84 6.34 20.41 -0.19
C TYR A 84 6.43 20.69 -1.68
N ALA A 85 7.64 20.91 -2.20
CA ALA A 85 7.86 21.22 -3.61
C ALA A 85 7.39 20.10 -4.54
N VAL A 86 7.44 18.85 -4.10
CA VAL A 86 6.96 17.68 -4.85
C VAL A 86 5.47 17.76 -5.22
N SER A 87 4.66 18.53 -4.50
CA SER A 87 3.27 18.79 -4.90
C SER A 87 3.15 19.63 -6.17
N ARG A 88 4.23 20.31 -6.58
CA ARG A 88 4.26 21.29 -7.67
C ARG A 88 5.54 21.11 -8.51
N PRO A 89 5.47 20.44 -9.68
CA PRO A 89 6.65 20.06 -10.44
C PRO A 89 7.46 21.27 -10.93
N ASP A 90 6.79 22.37 -11.32
CA ASP A 90 7.48 23.58 -11.79
C ASP A 90 8.33 24.26 -10.71
N THR A 91 7.85 24.25 -9.46
CA THR A 91 8.61 24.81 -8.35
C THR A 91 9.75 23.89 -7.94
N LEU A 92 9.52 22.57 -7.98
CA LEU A 92 10.58 21.58 -7.74
C LEU A 92 11.72 21.73 -8.75
N ARG A 93 11.41 21.83 -10.05
CA ARG A 93 12.42 22.04 -11.10
C ARG A 93 13.24 23.30 -10.84
N LYS A 94 12.57 24.41 -10.53
CA LYS A 94 13.26 25.68 -10.24
C LYS A 94 14.13 25.61 -8.98
N LEU A 95 13.71 24.88 -7.94
CA LEU A 95 14.51 24.70 -6.73
C LEU A 95 15.78 23.91 -7.02
N LEU A 96 15.69 22.84 -7.82
CA LEU A 96 16.84 22.03 -8.20
C LEU A 96 17.79 22.78 -9.16
N GLU A 97 17.27 23.60 -10.09
CA GLU A 97 18.08 24.41 -11.02
C GLU A 97 18.86 25.55 -10.34
N ASN A 98 18.36 26.10 -9.24
CA ASN A 98 18.96 27.25 -8.55
C ASN A 98 19.71 26.85 -7.27
N ALA A 99 19.92 25.57 -7.01
CA ALA A 99 20.70 25.14 -5.87
C ALA A 99 22.21 25.34 -6.12
N GLU A 100 22.90 25.96 -5.15
CA GLU A 100 24.31 26.31 -5.29
C GLU A 100 25.25 25.11 -5.03
N THR A 101 24.85 24.18 -4.15
CA THR A 101 25.64 22.97 -3.84
C THR A 101 24.84 21.68 -4.03
N GLU A 102 25.39 20.76 -4.83
CA GLU A 102 24.76 19.45 -5.10
C GLU A 102 24.68 18.58 -3.82
N THR A 103 25.65 18.72 -2.91
CA THR A 103 25.71 17.95 -1.65
C THR A 103 24.60 18.34 -0.68
N SER A 104 24.31 19.64 -0.52
CA SER A 104 23.23 20.10 0.36
C SER A 104 21.86 19.60 -0.12
N VAL A 105 21.62 19.64 -1.43
CA VAL A 105 20.39 19.14 -2.05
C VAL A 105 20.24 17.64 -1.86
N GLN A 106 21.29 16.86 -2.08
CA GLN A 106 21.25 15.40 -1.88
C GLN A 106 20.93 15.04 -0.43
N GLU A 107 21.54 15.71 0.54
CA GLU A 107 21.22 15.51 1.96
C GLU A 107 19.75 15.82 2.26
N ALA A 108 19.22 16.93 1.71
CA ALA A 108 17.81 17.28 1.86
C ALA A 108 16.87 16.28 1.15
N LEU A 109 17.24 15.75 -0.02
CA LEU A 109 16.45 14.73 -0.72
C LEU A 109 16.47 13.37 -0.01
N ASN A 110 17.49 13.08 0.79
CA ASN A 110 17.60 11.86 1.59
C ASN A 110 16.98 11.99 2.98
N GLN A 111 16.65 13.21 3.42
CA GLN A 111 16.01 13.44 4.70
C GLN A 111 14.57 12.91 4.67
N ALA A 112 14.22 12.12 5.68
CA ALA A 112 12.89 11.57 5.87
C ALA A 112 12.06 12.42 6.82
N ASP A 113 10.76 12.51 6.56
CA ASP A 113 9.79 13.14 7.46
C ASP A 113 9.42 12.24 8.65
N GLU A 114 8.49 12.70 9.49
CA GLU A 114 8.01 11.94 10.66
C GLU A 114 7.35 10.60 10.27
N GLU A 115 6.77 10.49 9.08
CA GLU A 115 6.20 9.24 8.54
C GLU A 115 7.29 8.33 7.95
N GLY A 116 8.54 8.79 7.95
CA GLY A 116 9.68 8.08 7.39
C GLY A 116 9.75 8.15 5.87
N GLU A 117 9.04 9.07 5.25
CA GLU A 117 8.99 9.28 3.81
C GLU A 117 9.98 10.37 3.41
N THR A 118 10.79 10.12 2.40
CA THR A 118 11.59 11.17 1.75
C THR A 118 10.78 11.86 0.64
N PRO A 119 11.25 12.97 0.02
CA PRO A 119 10.51 13.67 -1.02
C PRO A 119 10.06 12.79 -2.19
N ILE A 120 10.86 11.79 -2.59
CA ILE A 120 10.46 10.85 -3.66
C ILE A 120 9.34 9.90 -3.24
N HIS A 121 9.33 9.47 -1.98
CA HIS A 121 8.25 8.68 -1.41
C HIS A 121 6.94 9.48 -1.40
N ARG A 122 7.01 10.75 -0.96
CA ARG A 122 5.89 11.69 -1.03
C ARG A 122 5.38 11.90 -2.45
N ALA A 123 6.26 11.95 -3.44
CA ALA A 123 5.88 12.07 -4.85
C ALA A 123 5.04 10.87 -5.31
N ALA A 124 5.42 9.66 -4.88
CA ALA A 124 4.71 8.44 -5.18
C ALA A 124 3.35 8.36 -4.46
N VAL A 125 3.27 8.80 -3.20
CA VAL A 125 2.03 8.86 -2.41
C VAL A 125 1.01 9.82 -3.04
N ILE A 126 1.47 11.01 -3.45
CA ILE A 126 0.63 12.02 -4.12
C ILE A 126 0.25 11.57 -5.56
N ALA A 127 0.92 10.55 -6.10
CA ALA A 127 0.83 10.12 -7.48
C ALA A 127 1.23 11.19 -8.51
N ASN A 128 2.16 12.08 -8.14
CA ASN A 128 2.66 13.11 -9.05
C ASN A 128 3.85 12.58 -9.88
N ILE A 129 3.52 12.12 -11.09
CA ILE A 129 4.48 11.50 -12.01
C ILE A 129 5.54 12.50 -12.49
N GLU A 130 5.17 13.77 -12.72
CA GLU A 130 6.12 14.79 -13.19
C GLU A 130 7.16 15.11 -12.12
N SER A 131 6.75 15.24 -10.85
CA SER A 131 7.71 15.42 -9.75
C SER A 131 8.62 14.22 -9.60
N LEU A 132 8.10 13.00 -9.75
CA LEU A 132 8.90 11.78 -9.68
C LEU A 132 9.88 11.68 -10.86
N LYS A 133 9.50 12.10 -12.07
CA LYS A 133 10.41 12.23 -13.23
C LYS A 133 11.53 13.22 -12.96
N ILE A 134 11.22 14.40 -12.44
CA ILE A 134 12.20 15.44 -12.13
C ILE A 134 13.22 14.93 -11.09
N LEU A 135 12.75 14.27 -10.03
CA LEU A 135 13.64 13.69 -9.02
C LEU A 135 14.53 12.59 -9.59
N HIS A 136 13.98 11.73 -10.44
CA HIS A 136 14.74 10.67 -11.11
C HIS A 136 15.78 11.23 -12.10
N GLU A 137 15.42 12.25 -12.88
CA GLU A 137 16.36 12.95 -13.78
C GLU A 137 17.52 13.60 -13.01
N TYR A 138 17.27 14.07 -11.80
CA TYR A 138 18.30 14.64 -10.93
C TYR A 138 19.19 13.56 -10.30
N ASP A 139 18.59 12.57 -9.64
CA ASP A 139 19.32 11.45 -9.04
C ASP A 139 18.52 10.14 -9.12
N ASN A 140 19.08 9.19 -9.87
CA ASN A 140 18.52 7.86 -10.04
C ASN A 140 18.57 7.02 -8.75
N SER A 141 19.51 7.31 -7.84
CA SER A 141 19.70 6.57 -6.59
C SER A 141 18.49 6.70 -5.66
N LEU A 142 17.77 7.82 -5.75
CA LEU A 142 16.58 8.12 -4.94
C LEU A 142 15.47 7.07 -5.10
N MET A 143 15.36 6.44 -6.28
CA MET A 143 14.33 5.42 -6.55
C MET A 143 14.52 4.15 -5.72
N LYS A 144 15.76 3.88 -5.27
CA LYS A 144 16.12 2.72 -4.45
C LYS A 144 15.94 2.96 -2.96
N LEU A 145 15.67 4.21 -2.56
CA LEU A 145 15.39 4.52 -1.17
C LEU A 145 14.16 3.76 -0.70
N LYS A 146 14.19 3.42 0.59
CA LYS A 146 13.08 2.81 1.30
C LYS A 146 12.66 3.74 2.43
N THR A 147 11.39 3.73 2.77
CA THR A 147 10.88 4.51 3.92
C THR A 147 11.52 4.01 5.21
N THR A 148 11.85 4.89 6.13
CA THR A 148 12.54 4.49 7.37
C THR A 148 11.69 3.63 8.30
N ILE A 149 10.37 3.87 8.36
CA ILE A 149 9.47 3.16 9.30
C ILE A 149 9.08 1.79 8.76
N ARG A 150 8.44 1.74 7.59
CA ARG A 150 7.85 0.51 7.05
C ARG A 150 8.73 -0.17 6.00
N ASN A 151 9.93 0.34 5.74
CA ASN A 151 10.85 -0.20 4.73
C ASN A 151 10.23 -0.34 3.32
N ARG A 152 9.24 0.50 2.99
CA ARG A 152 8.52 0.48 1.71
C ARG A 152 9.38 1.11 0.61
N SER A 153 9.46 0.46 -0.54
CA SER A 153 10.02 1.08 -1.75
C SER A 153 9.03 2.04 -2.41
N VAL A 154 9.53 2.87 -3.32
CA VAL A 154 8.72 3.76 -4.17
C VAL A 154 7.60 3.00 -4.90
N LEU A 155 7.84 1.74 -5.31
CA LEU A 155 6.85 0.92 -5.99
C LEU A 155 5.67 0.53 -5.08
N HIS A 156 5.92 0.22 -3.79
CA HIS A 156 4.86 -0.04 -2.82
C HIS A 156 3.92 1.16 -2.70
N LEU A 157 4.49 2.37 -2.60
CA LEU A 157 3.72 3.61 -2.49
C LEU A 157 2.98 3.96 -3.79
N ALA A 158 3.58 3.68 -4.95
CA ALA A 158 2.93 3.85 -6.26
C ALA A 158 1.71 2.93 -6.43
N VAL A 159 1.80 1.69 -5.97
CA VAL A 159 0.67 0.75 -5.95
C VAL A 159 -0.39 1.24 -4.96
N LYS A 160 0.01 1.65 -3.75
CA LYS A 160 -0.88 2.19 -2.72
C LYS A 160 -1.64 3.43 -3.19
N SER A 161 -1.01 4.31 -3.98
CA SER A 161 -1.66 5.52 -4.52
C SER A 161 -2.69 5.22 -5.62
N ARG A 162 -2.79 3.96 -6.06
CA ARG A 162 -3.72 3.45 -7.08
C ARG A 162 -3.48 4.03 -8.48
N SER A 163 -2.25 4.47 -8.78
CA SER A 163 -1.89 5.04 -10.08
C SER A 163 -1.15 4.03 -10.96
N VAL A 164 -1.85 3.37 -11.88
CA VAL A 164 -1.23 2.41 -12.83
C VAL A 164 -0.14 3.08 -13.67
N VAL A 165 -0.33 4.36 -14.02
CA VAL A 165 0.64 5.11 -14.82
C VAL A 165 1.94 5.31 -14.03
N LEU A 166 1.84 5.60 -12.73
CA LEU A 166 3.00 5.71 -11.87
C LEU A 166 3.69 4.34 -11.69
N VAL A 167 2.93 3.27 -11.44
CA VAL A 167 3.47 1.90 -11.35
C VAL A 167 4.23 1.53 -12.63
N LYS A 168 3.65 1.81 -13.81
CA LYS A 168 4.30 1.58 -15.10
C LYS A 168 5.57 2.40 -15.27
N PHE A 169 5.57 3.66 -14.82
CA PHE A 169 6.75 4.51 -14.86
C PHE A 169 7.86 3.96 -13.97
N VAL A 170 7.57 3.66 -12.70
CA VAL A 170 8.55 3.13 -11.73
C VAL A 170 9.18 1.84 -12.25
N LEU A 171 8.37 0.88 -12.72
CA LEU A 171 8.85 -0.39 -13.29
C LEU A 171 9.63 -0.20 -14.60
N SER A 172 9.37 0.87 -15.37
CA SER A 172 10.17 1.16 -16.57
C SER A 172 11.58 1.68 -16.24
N LYS A 173 11.78 2.17 -15.02
CA LYS A 173 13.05 2.73 -14.54
C LYS A 173 13.86 1.73 -13.74
N ASP A 174 13.20 0.98 -12.87
CA ASP A 174 13.83 -0.03 -12.03
C ASP A 174 12.90 -1.24 -11.87
N LEU A 175 13.24 -2.34 -12.57
CA LEU A 175 12.49 -3.59 -12.49
C LEU A 175 12.82 -4.38 -11.22
N ASP A 176 13.97 -4.13 -10.58
CA ASP A 176 14.39 -4.87 -9.38
C ASP A 176 13.44 -4.60 -8.21
N LEU A 177 12.68 -3.50 -8.27
CA LEU A 177 11.68 -3.14 -7.28
C LEU A 177 10.47 -4.09 -7.24
N VAL A 178 10.20 -4.86 -8.31
CA VAL A 178 8.95 -5.64 -8.47
C VAL A 178 8.73 -6.66 -7.34
N ASN A 179 9.82 -7.22 -6.80
CA ASN A 179 9.81 -8.25 -5.75
C ASN A 179 10.43 -7.75 -4.44
N THR A 180 10.60 -6.43 -4.29
CA THR A 180 11.02 -5.87 -3.00
C THR A 180 9.98 -6.16 -1.93
N VAL A 181 10.40 -6.28 -0.68
CA VAL A 181 9.50 -6.46 0.46
C VAL A 181 9.67 -5.32 1.45
N ASP A 182 8.56 -4.97 2.09
CA ASP A 182 8.50 -4.01 3.17
C ASP A 182 8.81 -4.67 4.54
N SER A 183 8.64 -3.93 5.63
CA SER A 183 8.91 -4.43 6.98
C SER A 183 8.01 -5.59 7.39
N MET A 184 6.83 -5.72 6.78
CA MET A 184 5.87 -6.81 7.04
C MET A 184 6.04 -7.96 6.04
N SER A 185 7.17 -8.01 5.34
CA SER A 185 7.45 -8.95 4.25
C SER A 185 6.44 -8.88 3.09
N GLN A 186 5.69 -7.79 2.97
CA GLN A 186 4.72 -7.61 1.89
C GLN A 186 5.43 -7.06 0.66
N SER A 187 5.22 -7.72 -0.48
CA SER A 187 5.67 -7.25 -1.79
C SER A 187 4.66 -6.29 -2.45
N PRO A 188 5.03 -5.53 -3.50
CA PRO A 188 4.07 -4.71 -4.25
C PRO A 188 2.86 -5.50 -4.77
N LEU A 189 3.05 -6.80 -5.02
CA LEU A 189 1.97 -7.70 -5.44
C LEU A 189 0.94 -7.95 -4.32
N HIS A 190 1.37 -8.02 -3.05
CA HIS A 190 0.47 -8.09 -1.89
C HIS A 190 -0.41 -6.84 -1.79
N TYR A 191 0.20 -5.66 -1.97
CA TYR A 191 -0.53 -4.39 -1.99
C TYR A 191 -1.55 -4.36 -3.11
N ALA A 192 -1.16 -4.72 -4.33
CA ALA A 192 -2.07 -4.74 -5.48
C ALA A 192 -3.22 -5.75 -5.29
N ALA A 193 -2.92 -6.92 -4.70
CA ALA A 193 -3.90 -7.95 -4.44
C ALA A 193 -4.99 -7.50 -3.44
N GLY A 194 -4.64 -6.68 -2.46
CA GLY A 194 -5.57 -6.08 -1.49
C GLY A 194 -6.33 -4.86 -1.98
N LEU A 195 -6.04 -4.34 -3.18
CA LEU A 195 -6.67 -3.16 -3.76
C LEU A 195 -7.68 -3.54 -4.86
N LYS A 196 -8.77 -2.78 -4.97
CA LYS A 196 -9.81 -2.93 -6.03
C LYS A 196 -9.32 -2.50 -7.43
N GLN A 197 -8.06 -2.76 -7.77
CA GLN A 197 -7.41 -2.34 -9.00
C GLN A 197 -6.67 -3.51 -9.64
N SER A 198 -7.41 -4.32 -10.41
CA SER A 198 -6.86 -5.47 -11.13
C SER A 198 -5.79 -5.10 -12.16
N SER A 199 -5.84 -3.90 -12.74
CA SER A 199 -4.85 -3.45 -13.74
C SER A 199 -3.44 -3.29 -13.18
N ALA A 200 -3.30 -2.84 -11.92
CA ALA A 200 -1.98 -2.73 -11.28
C ALA A 200 -1.43 -4.12 -10.94
N LEU A 201 -2.31 -5.03 -10.49
CA LEU A 201 -1.98 -6.42 -10.23
C LEU A 201 -1.51 -7.15 -11.50
N GLU A 202 -2.28 -7.05 -12.59
CA GLU A 202 -1.94 -7.64 -13.88
C GLU A 202 -0.62 -7.09 -14.42
N LEU A 203 -0.40 -5.78 -14.30
CA LEU A 203 0.87 -5.16 -14.70
C LEU A 203 2.05 -5.73 -13.90
N LEU A 204 1.94 -5.87 -12.58
CA LEU A 204 3.00 -6.43 -11.74
C LEU A 204 3.30 -7.89 -12.10
N ILE A 205 2.27 -8.71 -12.32
CA ILE A 205 2.44 -10.11 -12.74
C ILE A 205 3.15 -10.17 -14.10
N SER A 206 2.73 -9.35 -15.07
CA SER A 206 3.36 -9.27 -16.40
C SER A 206 4.83 -8.81 -16.38
N LYS A 207 5.27 -8.20 -15.26
CA LYS A 207 6.63 -7.71 -15.04
C LYS A 207 7.47 -8.62 -14.14
N GLY A 208 7.01 -9.84 -13.87
CA GLY A 208 7.75 -10.82 -13.08
C GLY A 208 7.52 -10.70 -11.57
N GLY A 209 6.37 -10.15 -11.16
CA GLY A 209 5.94 -10.14 -9.78
C GLY A 209 5.76 -11.57 -9.25
N ASP A 210 6.54 -11.91 -8.22
CA ASP A 210 6.55 -13.21 -7.59
C ASP A 210 5.37 -13.36 -6.61
N ALA A 211 4.45 -14.25 -6.98
CA ALA A 211 3.27 -14.57 -6.19
C ALA A 211 3.53 -15.62 -5.10
N THR A 212 4.75 -16.17 -5.01
CA THR A 212 5.17 -17.11 -3.94
C THR A 212 5.69 -16.41 -2.69
N ILE A 213 6.02 -15.12 -2.78
CA ILE A 213 6.43 -14.31 -1.62
C ILE A 213 5.28 -14.32 -0.60
N THR A 214 5.61 -14.58 0.65
CA THR A 214 4.68 -14.56 1.77
C THR A 214 4.95 -13.37 2.68
N ASP A 215 3.90 -12.78 3.23
CA ASP A 215 4.03 -11.79 4.29
C ASP A 215 4.42 -12.42 5.65
N GLU A 216 4.52 -11.59 6.69
CA GLU A 216 4.82 -12.03 8.07
C GLU A 216 3.82 -13.05 8.63
N ASN A 217 2.60 -13.12 8.12
CA ASN A 217 1.59 -14.11 8.50
C ASN A 217 1.64 -15.37 7.63
N GLY A 218 2.60 -15.48 6.71
CA GLY A 218 2.66 -16.56 5.73
C GLY A 218 1.62 -16.40 4.62
N GLN A 219 1.01 -15.23 4.48
CA GLN A 219 -0.04 -15.02 3.50
C GLN A 219 0.57 -14.66 2.15
N LEU A 220 0.26 -15.47 1.13
CA LEU A 220 0.43 -15.10 -0.28
C LEU A 220 -0.49 -13.93 -0.68
N PRO A 221 -0.22 -13.23 -1.79
CA PRO A 221 -1.14 -12.24 -2.35
C PRO A 221 -2.57 -12.77 -2.56
N LEU A 222 -2.72 -14.06 -2.86
CA LEU A 222 -4.01 -14.73 -3.02
C LEU A 222 -4.85 -14.71 -1.73
N HIS A 223 -4.23 -14.95 -0.57
CA HIS A 223 -4.89 -14.87 0.74
C HIS A 223 -5.41 -13.45 1.01
N ILE A 224 -4.62 -12.42 0.67
CA ILE A 224 -5.03 -11.02 0.80
C ILE A 224 -6.20 -10.72 -0.14
N ALA A 225 -6.13 -11.12 -1.41
CA ALA A 225 -7.23 -10.91 -2.35
C ALA A 225 -8.54 -11.61 -1.89
N ALA A 226 -8.43 -12.83 -1.36
CA ALA A 226 -9.56 -13.60 -0.85
C ALA A 226 -10.17 -12.98 0.42
N SER A 227 -9.32 -12.60 1.39
CA SER A 227 -9.74 -11.92 2.62
C SER A 227 -10.31 -10.51 2.40
N LYS A 228 -10.13 -9.91 1.22
CA LYS A 228 -10.73 -8.62 0.83
C LYS A 228 -11.91 -8.77 -0.13
N GLY A 229 -12.30 -9.98 -0.51
CA GLY A 229 -13.44 -10.23 -1.39
C GLY A 229 -13.22 -9.85 -2.85
N LEU A 230 -11.96 -9.77 -3.29
CA LEU A 230 -11.60 -9.22 -4.59
C LEU A 230 -11.56 -10.32 -5.65
N LYS A 231 -12.74 -10.81 -6.06
CA LYS A 231 -12.89 -11.91 -7.04
C LYS A 231 -12.03 -11.74 -8.29
N ASN A 232 -11.96 -10.54 -8.86
CA ASN A 232 -11.15 -10.31 -10.06
C ASN A 232 -9.65 -10.54 -9.80
N ASN A 233 -9.14 -10.09 -8.65
CA ASN A 233 -7.74 -10.29 -8.27
C ASN A 233 -7.47 -11.77 -7.96
N VAL A 234 -8.37 -12.44 -7.25
CA VAL A 234 -8.33 -13.89 -7.01
C VAL A 234 -8.28 -14.65 -8.34
N SER A 235 -9.12 -14.26 -9.31
CA SER A 235 -9.18 -14.91 -10.62
C SER A 235 -7.90 -14.72 -11.42
N LEU A 236 -7.28 -13.53 -11.38
CA LEU A 236 -6.01 -13.26 -12.05
C LEU A 236 -4.86 -14.05 -11.42
N LEU A 237 -4.77 -14.08 -10.09
CA LEU A 237 -3.72 -14.80 -9.37
C LEU A 237 -3.79 -16.31 -9.63
N LEU A 238 -4.99 -16.90 -9.58
CA LEU A 238 -5.19 -18.33 -9.84
C LEU A 238 -5.08 -18.71 -11.32
N ARG A 239 -5.30 -17.78 -12.25
CA ARG A 239 -5.08 -18.05 -13.67
C ARG A 239 -3.61 -18.33 -13.97
N GLU A 240 -2.73 -17.55 -13.35
CA GLU A 240 -1.28 -17.67 -13.54
C GLU A 240 -0.64 -18.69 -12.59
N ASN A 241 -1.26 -18.92 -11.41
CA ASN A 241 -0.76 -19.84 -10.39
C ASN A 241 -1.91 -20.72 -9.84
N PRO A 242 -2.37 -21.74 -10.59
CA PRO A 242 -3.50 -22.57 -10.18
C PRO A 242 -3.21 -23.36 -8.89
N ASP A 243 -1.95 -23.74 -8.65
CA ASP A 243 -1.52 -24.55 -7.50
C ASP A 243 -1.66 -23.82 -6.15
N PHE A 244 -1.95 -22.51 -6.15
CA PHE A 244 -2.02 -21.71 -4.91
C PHE A 244 -3.38 -21.77 -4.22
N VAL A 245 -4.37 -22.42 -4.83
CA VAL A 245 -5.77 -22.44 -4.36
C VAL A 245 -5.91 -22.90 -2.90
N ASP A 246 -5.07 -23.85 -2.46
CA ASP A 246 -5.12 -24.48 -1.13
C ASP A 246 -3.86 -24.24 -0.29
N VAL A 247 -2.98 -23.31 -0.69
CA VAL A 247 -1.82 -22.97 0.13
C VAL A 247 -2.29 -22.41 1.46
N LEU A 248 -1.60 -22.77 2.55
CA LEU A 248 -1.96 -22.39 3.90
C LEU A 248 -1.08 -21.25 4.41
N ASP A 249 -1.70 -20.31 5.13
CA ASP A 249 -0.96 -19.31 5.91
C ASP A 249 -0.41 -19.90 7.23
N LYS A 250 0.32 -19.09 8.03
CA LYS A 250 0.88 -19.55 9.32
C LYS A 250 -0.18 -19.98 10.34
N SER A 251 -1.44 -19.64 10.13
CA SER A 251 -2.59 -20.03 10.96
C SER A 251 -3.35 -21.22 10.37
N SER A 252 -2.75 -21.90 9.39
CA SER A 252 -3.34 -23.04 8.69
C SER A 252 -4.62 -22.67 7.93
N ARG A 253 -4.77 -21.40 7.53
CA ARG A 253 -5.97 -20.93 6.81
C ARG A 253 -5.70 -20.95 5.31
N SER A 254 -6.61 -21.55 4.55
CA SER A 254 -6.64 -21.45 3.09
C SER A 254 -7.29 -20.14 2.63
N PRO A 255 -7.11 -19.72 1.37
CA PRO A 255 -7.83 -18.60 0.77
C PRO A 255 -9.36 -18.74 0.89
N LEU A 256 -9.88 -19.98 0.77
CA LEU A 256 -11.30 -20.28 0.93
C LEU A 256 -11.81 -19.98 2.34
N LEU A 257 -11.03 -20.38 3.35
CA LEU A 257 -11.33 -20.15 4.75
C LEU A 257 -11.36 -18.65 5.06
N LEU A 258 -10.38 -17.89 4.57
CA LEU A 258 -10.34 -16.42 4.73
C LEU A 258 -11.52 -15.72 4.03
N ALA A 259 -11.91 -16.16 2.84
CA ALA A 259 -13.07 -15.60 2.13
C ALA A 259 -14.38 -15.87 2.89
N SER A 260 -14.49 -17.04 3.54
CA SER A 260 -15.65 -17.44 4.33
C SER A 260 -15.71 -16.70 5.66
N GLN A 261 -14.59 -16.57 6.36
CA GLN A 261 -14.45 -15.78 7.59
C GLN A 261 -14.86 -14.31 7.42
N ASN A 262 -14.62 -13.74 6.24
CA ASN A 262 -14.92 -12.33 5.96
C ASN A 262 -16.20 -12.11 5.15
N ASN A 263 -17.05 -13.14 5.01
CA ASN A 263 -18.35 -13.07 4.33
C ASN A 263 -18.28 -12.63 2.85
N PHE A 264 -17.45 -13.29 2.05
CA PHE A 264 -17.32 -13.04 0.61
C PHE A 264 -17.84 -14.19 -0.26
N PRO A 265 -19.18 -14.35 -0.40
CA PRO A 265 -19.78 -15.48 -1.10
C PRO A 265 -19.37 -15.58 -2.57
N THR A 266 -19.11 -14.46 -3.24
CA THR A 266 -18.67 -14.44 -4.65
C THR A 266 -17.27 -14.98 -4.85
N VAL A 267 -16.39 -14.82 -3.85
CA VAL A 267 -15.04 -15.39 -3.85
C VAL A 267 -15.10 -16.86 -3.46
N VAL A 268 -15.88 -17.21 -2.43
CA VAL A 268 -16.11 -18.59 -2.01
C VAL A 268 -16.63 -19.44 -3.18
N SER A 269 -17.68 -18.98 -3.87
CA SER A 269 -18.21 -19.64 -5.07
C SER A 269 -17.15 -19.83 -6.16
N TYR A 270 -16.30 -18.81 -6.36
CA TYR A 270 -15.24 -18.89 -7.35
C TYR A 270 -14.14 -19.89 -6.96
N LEU A 271 -13.70 -19.90 -5.70
CA LEU A 271 -12.69 -20.83 -5.19
C LEU A 271 -13.20 -22.27 -5.24
N LEU A 272 -14.46 -22.52 -4.85
CA LEU A 272 -15.08 -23.84 -4.98
C LEU A 272 -15.19 -24.29 -6.45
N SER A 273 -15.47 -23.37 -7.38
CA SER A 273 -15.43 -23.67 -8.82
C SER A 273 -14.03 -24.00 -9.36
N LYS A 274 -12.98 -23.74 -8.57
CA LYS A 274 -11.58 -24.07 -8.84
C LYS A 274 -11.10 -25.26 -8.02
N ASN A 275 -12.01 -26.08 -7.49
CA ASN A 275 -11.72 -27.27 -6.70
C ASN A 275 -10.92 -26.97 -5.43
N ALA A 276 -11.11 -25.80 -4.82
CA ALA A 276 -10.56 -25.51 -3.51
C ALA A 276 -11.06 -26.52 -2.47
N ASP A 277 -10.14 -27.02 -1.65
CA ASP A 277 -10.45 -27.97 -0.58
C ASP A 277 -11.22 -27.29 0.56
N TYR A 278 -12.45 -27.73 0.77
CA TYR A 278 -13.36 -27.23 1.79
C TYR A 278 -13.18 -27.92 3.14
N GLU A 279 -12.43 -29.03 3.20
CA GLU A 279 -12.16 -29.79 4.43
C GLU A 279 -10.98 -29.21 5.22
N ILE A 280 -10.22 -28.28 4.63
CA ILE A 280 -9.12 -27.59 5.32
C ILE A 280 -9.64 -26.91 6.58
N GLN A 281 -9.00 -27.24 7.70
CA GLN A 281 -9.26 -26.68 9.01
C GLN A 281 -8.15 -25.70 9.41
N ASP A 282 -8.56 -24.60 10.04
CA ASP A 282 -7.62 -23.71 10.70
C ASP A 282 -7.08 -24.32 12.01
N LYS A 283 -6.23 -23.56 12.71
CA LYS A 283 -5.72 -23.95 14.04
C LYS A 283 -6.79 -24.19 15.11
N LEU A 284 -8.02 -23.73 14.91
CA LEU A 284 -9.14 -23.96 15.82
C LEU A 284 -9.93 -25.23 15.46
N GLY A 285 -9.54 -25.93 14.39
CA GLY A 285 -10.26 -27.09 13.89
C GLY A 285 -11.54 -26.71 13.12
N LEU A 286 -11.68 -25.45 12.71
CA LEU A 286 -12.87 -24.96 12.02
C LEU A 286 -12.65 -24.93 10.51
N THR A 287 -13.59 -25.49 9.76
CA THR A 287 -13.62 -25.40 8.30
C THR A 287 -14.19 -24.06 7.83
N ALA A 288 -14.08 -23.79 6.53
CA ALA A 288 -14.74 -22.65 5.89
C ALA A 288 -16.26 -22.61 6.15
N PHE A 289 -16.91 -23.78 6.18
CA PHE A 289 -18.34 -23.92 6.47
C PHE A 289 -18.66 -23.61 7.95
N ASP A 290 -17.86 -24.14 8.88
CA ASP A 290 -18.05 -23.90 10.31
C ASP A 290 -17.94 -22.42 10.65
N TRP A 291 -17.00 -21.70 10.02
CA TRP A 291 -16.89 -20.24 10.13
C TRP A 291 -18.12 -19.51 9.59
N ALA A 292 -18.63 -19.93 8.43
CA ALA A 292 -19.82 -19.33 7.83
C ALA A 292 -21.08 -19.52 8.71
N VAL A 293 -21.21 -20.70 9.34
CA VAL A 293 -22.33 -21.01 10.23
C VAL A 293 -22.19 -20.29 11.58
N SER A 294 -21.02 -20.37 12.23
CA SER A 294 -20.78 -19.74 13.53
C SER A 294 -20.90 -18.22 13.49
N SER A 295 -20.51 -17.60 12.37
CA SER A 295 -20.57 -16.15 12.17
C SER A 295 -21.90 -15.66 11.59
N ASN A 296 -22.86 -16.56 11.33
CA ASN A 296 -24.17 -16.27 10.74
C ASN A 296 -24.08 -15.56 9.38
N PHE A 297 -23.34 -16.15 8.43
CA PHE A 297 -23.21 -15.66 7.05
C PHE A 297 -24.06 -16.48 6.08
N PRO A 298 -25.37 -16.21 5.97
CA PRO A 298 -26.30 -17.04 5.21
C PRO A 298 -25.94 -17.11 3.73
N ALA A 299 -25.41 -16.04 3.14
CA ALA A 299 -25.02 -16.03 1.73
C ALA A 299 -23.85 -16.99 1.43
N VAL A 300 -22.85 -17.06 2.32
CA VAL A 300 -21.73 -18.01 2.19
C VAL A 300 -22.23 -19.43 2.42
N VAL A 301 -23.06 -19.64 3.45
CA VAL A 301 -23.68 -20.95 3.71
C VAL A 301 -24.44 -21.42 2.47
N GLN A 302 -25.34 -20.61 1.90
CA GLN A 302 -26.08 -20.98 0.68
C GLN A 302 -25.15 -21.37 -0.48
N VAL A 303 -24.08 -20.61 -0.72
CA VAL A 303 -23.09 -20.97 -1.75
C VAL A 303 -22.46 -22.34 -1.47
N CYS A 304 -22.04 -22.61 -0.25
CA CYS A 304 -21.49 -23.90 0.12
C CYS A 304 -22.53 -25.02 -0.06
N LEU A 305 -23.78 -24.79 0.36
CA LEU A 305 -24.89 -25.74 0.20
C LEU A 305 -25.14 -26.08 -1.28
N ASP A 306 -25.25 -25.05 -2.13
CA ASP A 306 -25.56 -25.16 -3.56
C ASP A 306 -24.49 -25.91 -4.34
N THR A 307 -23.23 -25.80 -3.92
CA THR A 307 -22.12 -26.48 -4.60
C THR A 307 -22.07 -27.99 -4.35
N ASN A 308 -22.92 -28.56 -3.48
CA ASN A 308 -23.02 -30.01 -3.16
C ASN A 308 -21.70 -30.73 -2.78
N VAL A 309 -20.57 -30.02 -2.69
CA VAL A 309 -19.24 -30.63 -2.47
C VAL A 309 -19.09 -31.21 -1.06
N TRP A 310 -19.93 -30.80 -0.10
CA TRP A 310 -19.84 -31.07 1.33
C TRP A 310 -20.60 -32.33 1.81
N LYS A 311 -21.13 -33.15 0.88
CA LYS A 311 -22.09 -34.25 1.19
C LYS A 311 -21.62 -35.67 0.85
N GLU A 312 -20.43 -35.87 0.32
CA GLU A 312 -19.85 -37.21 0.10
C GLU A 312 -18.90 -37.59 1.24
#